data_AF-A0A1I1GVH8-F1
#
_entry.id   AF-A0A1I1GVH8-F1
#
_cell.length_a   1.000
_cell.length_b   1.000
_cell.length_c   1.000
_cell.angle_alpha   90.00
_cell.angle_beta   90.00
_cell.angle_gamma   90.00
#
_symmetry.space_group_name_H-M   'P 1'
#
loop_
_entity.id
_entity.type
_entity.pdbx_description
1 polymer ?
#
loop_
_entity_poly.entity_id
_entity_poly.type
_entity_poly.pdbx_seq_one_letter_code
_entity_poly.pdbx_strand_id
1 'polypeptide(L)'
;MTATKRLNKFISETGFCSRREADKHIENGKVTINGFKAEVGTQVCEGDIVKVNGKPLKEKPKAVYIAYNKPVGITCTTEKKIQSNIIRAINYPERIFPIGRLDRPSEGLIFLTNEGDIVNKILRAGNNHEKEYVVKVDKPLNSQFVNKMANGIPILGTVTKKCIVKQISSDSFSMILTQGLNRQIRRMCEYLGYEVITLKRTRIMNVDLKGLATGQWRHLTHDEMAQINGSVSSSGKTEEHSVDKNKRVNAKPSNNKNSSESKKHKSSHKSAQKKFVDNSQSKKASAKKRIKGTLSLNKK
;
A
#
# COMPACT_ATOMS: atom_id res chain seq x y z
N MET A 1 19.21 -23.24 16.10
CA MET A 1 18.79 -21.84 16.31
C MET A 1 17.27 -21.81 16.35
N THR A 2 16.67 -21.46 17.47
CA THR A 2 15.22 -21.28 17.60
C THR A 2 14.80 -20.14 16.68
N ALA A 3 13.86 -20.39 15.77
CA ALA A 3 13.38 -19.36 14.85
C ALA A 3 12.65 -18.27 15.63
N THR A 4 13.20 -17.06 15.62
CA THR A 4 12.60 -15.92 16.32
C THR A 4 11.60 -15.18 15.43
N LYS A 5 10.55 -14.61 16.03
CA LYS A 5 9.52 -13.83 15.31
C LYS A 5 9.33 -12.47 15.99
N ARG A 6 9.19 -11.38 15.23
CA ARG A 6 8.83 -10.08 15.81
C ARG A 6 7.50 -10.18 16.59
N LEU A 7 7.48 -9.63 17.80
CA LEU A 7 6.33 -9.67 18.71
C LEU A 7 5.05 -9.12 18.06
N ASN A 8 5.15 -8.00 17.32
CA ASN A 8 4.00 -7.43 16.62
C ASN A 8 3.40 -8.35 15.55
N LYS A 9 4.24 -9.16 14.89
CA LYS A 9 3.83 -10.18 13.92
C LYS A 9 3.16 -11.33 14.66
N PHE A 10 3.77 -11.81 15.75
CA PHE A 10 3.20 -12.86 16.60
C PHE A 10 1.79 -12.50 17.10
N ILE A 11 1.63 -11.33 17.74
CA ILE A 11 0.32 -10.83 18.21
C ILE A 11 -0.68 -10.76 17.04
N SER A 12 -0.28 -10.22 15.89
CA SER A 12 -1.17 -10.07 14.75
C SER A 12 -1.64 -11.40 14.16
N GLU A 13 -0.81 -12.45 14.19
CA GLU A 13 -1.15 -13.78 13.68
C GLU A 13 -2.18 -14.50 14.56
N THR A 14 -2.27 -14.19 15.85
CA THR A 14 -3.32 -14.73 16.74
C THR A 14 -4.71 -14.14 16.45
N GLY A 15 -4.80 -13.20 15.51
CA GLY A 15 -6.04 -12.50 15.16
C GLY A 15 -6.40 -11.35 16.12
N PHE A 16 -5.60 -11.09 17.16
CA PHE A 16 -5.90 -10.09 18.19
C PHE A 16 -6.06 -8.66 17.62
N CYS A 17 -5.11 -8.21 16.80
CA CYS A 17 -5.16 -6.89 16.15
C CYS A 17 -4.24 -6.85 14.92
N SER A 18 -4.17 -5.69 14.23
CA SER A 18 -3.15 -5.48 13.19
C SER A 18 -1.74 -5.31 13.79
N ARG A 19 -0.70 -5.54 12.99
CA ARG A 19 0.70 -5.31 13.43
C ARG A 19 0.94 -3.90 13.99
N ARG A 20 0.36 -2.86 13.37
CA ARG A 20 0.49 -1.48 13.85
C ARG A 20 -0.27 -1.23 15.15
N GLU A 21 -1.42 -1.87 15.35
CA GLU A 21 -2.12 -1.82 16.63
C GLU A 21 -1.34 -2.59 17.70
N ALA A 22 -0.70 -3.71 17.34
CA ALA A 22 0.16 -4.45 18.25
C ALA A 22 1.34 -3.59 18.70
N ASP A 23 2.01 -2.86 17.80
CA ASP A 23 3.04 -1.88 18.15
C ASP A 23 2.52 -0.85 19.16
N LYS A 24 1.33 -0.28 18.93
CA LYS A 24 0.70 0.64 19.91
C LYS A 24 0.43 -0.01 21.25
N HIS A 25 0.02 -1.28 21.30
CA HIS A 25 -0.16 -1.97 22.58
C HIS A 25 1.17 -2.15 23.31
N ILE A 26 2.24 -2.46 22.58
CA ILE A 26 3.59 -2.60 23.12
C ILE A 26 4.10 -1.25 23.66
N GLU A 27 4.01 -0.18 22.86
CA GLU A 27 4.39 1.19 23.26
C GLU A 27 3.67 1.66 24.53
N ASN A 28 2.38 1.30 24.68
CA ASN A 28 1.60 1.65 25.86
C ASN A 28 1.87 0.73 27.08
N GLY A 29 2.88 -0.15 27.02
CA GLY A 29 3.23 -1.06 28.11
C GLY A 29 2.15 -2.10 28.43
N LYS A 30 1.25 -2.38 27.48
CA LYS A 30 0.13 -3.33 27.65
C LYS A 30 0.51 -4.76 27.33
N VAL A 31 1.72 -5.00 26.84
CA VAL A 31 2.20 -6.32 26.41
C VAL A 31 3.35 -6.77 27.30
N THR A 32 3.27 -8.01 27.75
CA THR A 32 4.34 -8.65 28.54
C THR A 32 4.78 -9.95 27.89
N ILE A 33 6.07 -10.26 27.98
CA ILE A 33 6.66 -11.56 27.62
C ILE A 33 7.24 -12.16 28.92
N ASN A 34 6.80 -13.36 29.28
CA ASN A 34 7.29 -14.07 30.48
C ASN A 34 7.20 -13.22 31.77
N GLY A 35 6.18 -12.35 31.86
CA GLY A 35 5.96 -11.45 33.00
C GLY A 35 6.65 -10.08 32.91
N PHE A 36 7.59 -9.88 31.99
CA PHE A 36 8.29 -8.61 31.80
C PHE A 36 7.65 -7.77 30.70
N LYS A 37 7.63 -6.43 30.85
CA LYS A 37 7.12 -5.51 29.82
C LYS A 37 7.94 -5.65 28.54
N ALA A 38 7.26 -5.75 27.41
CA ALA A 38 7.91 -5.82 26.10
C ALA A 38 8.17 -4.42 25.53
N GLU A 39 9.16 -4.33 24.63
CA GLU A 39 9.50 -3.12 23.90
C GLU A 39 9.24 -3.27 22.40
N VAL A 40 9.14 -2.14 21.69
CA VAL A 40 8.94 -2.16 20.24
C VAL A 40 10.16 -2.78 19.57
N GLY A 41 9.92 -3.78 18.72
CA GLY A 41 10.98 -4.50 18.02
C GLY A 41 11.43 -5.78 18.71
N THR A 42 10.98 -6.06 19.94
CA THR A 42 11.25 -7.34 20.63
C THR A 42 10.83 -8.53 19.77
N GLN A 43 11.62 -9.59 19.85
CA GLN A 43 11.35 -10.88 19.22
C GLN A 43 10.89 -11.89 20.26
N VAL A 44 10.06 -12.83 19.84
CA VAL A 44 9.58 -13.95 20.65
C VAL A 44 10.06 -15.27 20.05
N CYS A 45 10.36 -16.20 20.94
CA CYS A 45 10.74 -17.57 20.66
C CYS A 45 9.54 -18.51 20.92
N GLU A 46 9.69 -19.74 20.44
CA GLU A 46 8.79 -20.81 20.84
C GLU A 46 8.91 -21.06 22.35
N GLY A 47 7.77 -21.15 23.04
CA GLY A 47 7.69 -21.28 24.51
C GLY A 47 7.47 -19.96 25.28
N ASP A 48 7.68 -18.79 24.65
CA ASP A 48 7.43 -17.51 25.31
C ASP A 48 5.94 -17.29 25.61
N ILE A 49 5.64 -16.91 26.85
CA ILE A 49 4.28 -16.58 27.27
C ILE A 49 4.01 -15.10 27.03
N VAL A 50 3.34 -14.80 25.91
CA VAL A 50 2.92 -13.45 25.54
C VAL A 50 1.53 -13.16 26.09
N LYS A 51 1.41 -12.08 26.88
CA LYS A 51 0.13 -11.58 27.38
C LYS A 51 -0.14 -10.16 26.89
N VAL A 52 -1.39 -9.86 26.54
CA VAL A 52 -1.86 -8.50 26.23
C VAL A 52 -2.94 -8.12 27.23
N ASN A 53 -2.77 -6.98 27.90
CA ASN A 53 -3.60 -6.56 29.04
C ASN A 53 -3.74 -7.67 30.12
N GLY A 54 -2.64 -8.36 30.41
CA GLY A 54 -2.60 -9.45 31.42
C GLY A 54 -3.22 -10.78 30.99
N LYS A 55 -3.84 -10.87 29.81
CA LYS A 55 -4.44 -12.11 29.30
C LYS A 55 -3.52 -12.79 28.28
N PRO A 56 -3.31 -14.11 28.35
CA PRO A 56 -2.56 -14.83 27.32
C PRO A 56 -3.26 -14.70 25.96
N LEU A 57 -2.47 -14.64 24.90
CA LEU A 57 -3.01 -14.66 23.55
C LEU A 57 -3.63 -16.02 23.23
N LYS A 58 -4.64 -15.99 22.36
CA LYS A 58 -5.24 -17.22 21.81
C LYS A 58 -4.28 -17.87 20.81
N GLU A 59 -4.51 -19.16 20.57
CA GLU A 59 -3.84 -19.88 19.49
C GLU A 59 -4.10 -19.24 18.12
N LYS A 60 -3.16 -19.44 17.20
CA LYS A 60 -3.29 -18.98 15.81
C LYS A 60 -4.52 -19.66 15.17
N PRO A 61 -5.48 -18.91 14.62
CA PRO A 61 -6.61 -19.51 13.91
C PRO A 61 -6.13 -20.24 12.65
N LYS A 62 -6.97 -21.15 12.14
CA LYS A 62 -6.71 -21.85 10.87
C LYS A 62 -6.57 -20.84 9.74
N ALA A 63 -5.72 -21.14 8.76
CA ALA A 63 -5.53 -20.26 7.61
C ALA A 63 -6.84 -20.15 6.79
N VAL A 64 -7.26 -18.91 6.53
CA VAL A 64 -8.46 -18.59 5.76
C VAL A 64 -8.05 -17.97 4.44
N TYR A 65 -8.68 -18.43 3.35
CA TYR A 65 -8.52 -17.88 2.02
C TYR A 65 -9.87 -17.72 1.35
N ILE A 66 -10.20 -16.49 0.97
CA ILE A 66 -11.52 -16.12 0.44
C ILE A 66 -11.35 -15.46 -0.92
N ALA A 67 -12.15 -15.85 -1.90
CA ALA A 67 -12.43 -15.09 -3.11
C ALA A 67 -13.71 -14.28 -2.90
N TYR A 68 -13.63 -12.97 -3.15
CA TYR A 68 -14.74 -12.04 -3.02
C TYR A 68 -14.96 -11.29 -4.33
N ASN A 69 -16.19 -11.29 -4.83
CA ASN A 69 -16.59 -10.41 -5.93
C ASN A 69 -17.05 -9.06 -5.35
N LYS A 70 -16.09 -8.16 -5.17
CA LYS A 70 -16.31 -6.87 -4.54
C LYS A 70 -17.22 -5.96 -5.39
N PRO A 71 -18.34 -5.44 -4.86
CA PRO A 71 -19.14 -4.45 -5.56
C PRO A 71 -18.47 -3.06 -5.56
N VAL A 72 -18.95 -2.20 -6.47
CA VAL A 72 -18.68 -0.76 -6.45
C VAL A 72 -19.14 -0.16 -5.11
N GLY A 73 -18.42 0.84 -4.61
CA GLY A 73 -18.79 1.56 -3.38
C GLY A 73 -18.20 0.96 -2.10
N ILE A 74 -17.64 -0.25 -2.15
CA ILE A 74 -16.87 -0.81 -1.02
C ILE A 74 -15.43 -0.30 -1.07
N THR A 75 -14.89 0.13 0.08
CA THR A 75 -13.50 0.59 0.23
C THR A 75 -12.62 -0.54 0.74
N CYS A 76 -11.52 -0.85 0.04
CA CYS A 76 -10.53 -1.85 0.47
C CYS A 76 -9.66 -1.32 1.63
N THR A 77 -10.22 -1.34 2.84
CA THR A 77 -9.58 -0.93 4.10
C THR A 77 -10.08 -1.78 5.25
N THR A 78 -9.27 -1.95 6.30
CA THR A 78 -9.66 -2.60 7.56
C THR A 78 -10.09 -1.59 8.63
N GLU A 79 -10.15 -0.30 8.31
CA GLU A 79 -10.50 0.76 9.25
C GLU A 79 -11.97 0.72 9.67
N LYS A 80 -12.21 0.55 10.98
CA LYS A 80 -13.55 0.47 11.57
C LYS A 80 -14.37 1.76 11.44
N LYS A 81 -13.75 2.91 11.19
CA LYS A 81 -14.47 4.19 11.01
C LYS A 81 -15.18 4.29 9.66
N ILE A 82 -14.69 3.57 8.64
CA ILE A 82 -15.27 3.58 7.30
C ILE A 82 -16.42 2.58 7.26
N GLN A 83 -17.66 3.04 7.11
CA GLN A 83 -18.83 2.16 7.14
C GLN A 83 -18.85 1.16 5.98
N SER A 84 -18.55 1.62 4.78
CA SER A 84 -18.46 0.79 3.57
C SER A 84 -17.11 0.06 3.43
N ASN A 85 -16.47 -0.37 4.53
CA ASN A 85 -15.19 -1.07 4.45
C ASN A 85 -15.38 -2.55 4.06
N ILE A 86 -14.37 -3.14 3.45
CA ILE A 86 -14.43 -4.50 2.91
C ILE A 86 -14.66 -5.57 3.99
N ILE A 87 -14.19 -5.36 5.23
CA ILE A 87 -14.35 -6.31 6.32
C ILE A 87 -15.81 -6.39 6.76
N ARG A 88 -16.48 -5.23 6.89
CA ARG A 88 -17.93 -5.17 7.16
C ARG A 88 -18.75 -5.76 6.03
N ALA A 89 -18.36 -5.52 4.78
CA ALA A 89 -19.10 -6.01 3.62
C ALA A 89 -19.13 -7.55 3.57
N ILE A 90 -18.05 -8.22 3.99
CA ILE A 90 -17.96 -9.68 4.01
C ILE A 90 -18.55 -10.25 5.30
N ASN A 91 -18.41 -9.53 6.42
CA ASN A 91 -18.90 -9.94 7.73
C ASN A 91 -18.41 -11.34 8.16
N TYR A 92 -17.12 -11.62 7.95
CA TYR A 92 -16.49 -12.90 8.32
C TYR A 92 -16.26 -12.98 9.84
N PRO A 93 -16.45 -14.14 10.49
CA PRO A 93 -16.34 -14.27 11.95
C PRO A 93 -14.93 -14.02 12.51
N GLU A 94 -13.90 -14.34 11.73
CA GLU A 94 -12.50 -14.13 12.11
C GLU A 94 -11.91 -12.86 11.50
N ARG A 95 -10.80 -12.39 12.08
CA ARG A 95 -10.07 -11.25 11.55
C ARG A 95 -9.38 -11.61 10.23
N ILE A 96 -9.94 -11.12 9.12
CA ILE A 96 -9.34 -11.19 7.78
C ILE A 96 -8.89 -9.81 7.28
N PHE A 97 -8.09 -9.80 6.22
CA PHE A 97 -7.62 -8.59 5.54
C PHE A 97 -7.44 -8.87 4.04
N PRO A 98 -7.61 -7.85 3.17
CA PRO A 98 -7.51 -8.03 1.73
C PRO A 98 -6.07 -8.26 1.26
N ILE A 99 -5.92 -9.14 0.27
CA ILE A 99 -4.68 -9.34 -0.48
C ILE A 99 -4.66 -8.31 -1.61
N GLY A 100 -4.03 -7.17 -1.32
CA GLY A 100 -3.97 -6.05 -2.24
C GLY A 100 -5.20 -5.16 -2.13
N ARG A 101 -5.49 -4.40 -3.19
CA ARG A 101 -6.56 -3.40 -3.20
C ARG A 101 -7.28 -3.37 -4.54
N LEU A 102 -8.55 -3.00 -4.49
CA LEU A 102 -9.33 -2.46 -5.61
C LEU A 102 -9.82 -1.07 -5.19
N ASP A 103 -9.86 -0.14 -6.15
CA ASP A 103 -10.38 1.19 -5.87
C ASP A 103 -11.87 1.11 -5.51
N ARG A 104 -12.38 2.10 -4.76
CA ARG A 104 -13.80 2.21 -4.41
C ARG A 104 -14.74 2.12 -5.64
N PRO A 105 -14.49 2.83 -6.76
CA PRO A 105 -15.31 2.72 -7.97
C PRO A 105 -15.02 1.47 -8.83
N SER A 106 -14.07 0.62 -8.44
CA SER A 106 -13.76 -0.62 -9.14
C SER A 106 -14.44 -1.81 -8.48
N GLU A 107 -14.76 -2.83 -9.27
CA GLU A 107 -15.44 -4.04 -8.82
C GLU A 107 -14.66 -5.31 -9.23
N GLY A 108 -15.15 -6.47 -8.78
CA GLY A 108 -14.65 -7.77 -9.18
C GLY A 108 -13.78 -8.45 -8.13
N LEU A 109 -13.00 -9.43 -8.60
CA LEU A 109 -12.32 -10.41 -7.77
C LEU A 109 -11.27 -9.75 -6.88
N ILE A 110 -11.31 -10.05 -5.58
CA ILE A 110 -10.25 -9.74 -4.61
C ILE A 110 -10.15 -10.87 -3.61
N PHE A 111 -8.93 -11.19 -3.17
CA PHE A 111 -8.73 -12.19 -2.14
C PHE A 111 -8.68 -11.57 -0.75
N LEU A 112 -9.08 -12.34 0.25
CA LEU A 112 -8.90 -12.01 1.67
C LEU A 112 -8.32 -13.20 2.43
N THR A 113 -7.57 -12.92 3.49
CA THR A 113 -6.94 -13.94 4.33
C THR A 113 -6.72 -13.45 5.75
N ASN A 114 -6.52 -14.37 6.68
CA ASN A 114 -5.96 -14.09 8.01
C ASN A 114 -4.44 -14.43 8.07
N GLU A 115 -3.85 -14.93 6.97
CA GLU A 115 -2.47 -15.39 6.88
C GLU A 115 -1.60 -14.33 6.16
N GLY A 116 -0.70 -13.68 6.91
CA GLY A 116 0.07 -12.54 6.41
C GLY A 116 1.24 -12.91 5.49
N ASP A 117 1.78 -14.13 5.57
CA ASP A 117 2.99 -14.52 4.85
C ASP A 117 2.71 -14.75 3.36
N ILE A 118 1.49 -15.15 3.01
CA ILE A 118 1.06 -15.31 1.61
C ILE A 118 0.80 -13.98 0.90
N VAL A 119 0.54 -12.89 1.64
CA VAL A 119 0.11 -11.61 1.05
C VAL A 119 1.20 -11.04 0.15
N ASN A 120 2.42 -10.94 0.66
CA ASN A 120 3.53 -10.41 -0.11
C ASN A 120 3.87 -11.32 -1.28
N LYS A 121 3.74 -12.64 -1.10
CA LYS A 121 3.94 -13.62 -2.16
C LYS A 121 2.98 -13.42 -3.34
N ILE A 122 1.69 -13.17 -3.08
CA ILE A 122 0.70 -12.93 -4.16
C ILE A 122 0.82 -11.52 -4.77
N LEU A 123 1.27 -10.52 -4.00
CA LEU A 123 1.30 -9.12 -4.45
C LEU A 123 2.60 -8.68 -5.14
N ARG A 124 3.72 -9.39 -4.93
CA ARG A 124 5.02 -8.99 -5.48
C ARG A 124 4.99 -8.99 -7.01
N ALA A 125 5.24 -7.82 -7.60
CA ALA A 125 5.30 -7.63 -9.05
C ALA A 125 6.43 -8.44 -9.72
N GLY A 126 7.48 -8.82 -8.96
CA GLY A 126 8.54 -9.71 -9.43
C GLY A 126 8.06 -11.12 -9.75
N ASN A 127 6.95 -11.55 -9.16
CA ASN A 127 6.38 -12.88 -9.39
C ASN A 127 5.48 -12.94 -10.63
N ASN A 128 5.31 -11.81 -11.33
CA ASN A 128 4.53 -11.69 -12.58
C ASN A 128 3.13 -12.32 -12.55
N HIS A 129 2.47 -12.29 -11.38
CA HIS A 129 1.12 -12.85 -11.24
C HIS A 129 0.08 -12.04 -12.00
N GLU A 130 -0.50 -12.68 -13.01
CA GLU A 130 -1.50 -12.07 -13.87
C GLU A 130 -2.76 -11.67 -13.10
N LYS A 131 -3.30 -10.53 -13.51
CA LYS A 131 -4.62 -10.03 -13.12
C LYS A 131 -5.32 -9.57 -14.38
N GLU A 132 -6.51 -10.11 -14.61
CA GLU A 132 -7.30 -9.81 -15.79
C GLU A 132 -8.43 -8.86 -15.44
N TYR A 133 -8.65 -7.88 -16.31
CA TYR A 133 -9.65 -6.86 -16.16
C TYR A 133 -10.51 -6.77 -17.42
N VAL A 134 -11.78 -6.46 -17.22
CA VAL A 134 -12.67 -5.96 -18.26
C VAL A 134 -12.97 -4.50 -17.96
N VAL A 135 -12.80 -3.65 -18.96
CA VAL A 135 -12.88 -2.20 -18.84
C VAL A 135 -13.85 -1.67 -19.88
N LYS A 136 -14.78 -0.81 -19.45
CA LYS A 136 -15.66 -0.03 -20.32
C LYS A 136 -15.24 1.44 -20.28
N VAL A 137 -15.18 2.09 -21.44
CA VAL A 137 -14.79 3.50 -21.57
C VAL A 137 -15.90 4.37 -22.19
N ASP A 138 -15.70 5.67 -22.15
CA ASP A 138 -16.62 6.73 -22.62
C ASP A 138 -16.73 6.86 -24.14
N LYS A 139 -15.77 6.34 -24.90
CA LYS A 139 -15.65 6.52 -26.37
C LYS A 139 -15.36 5.22 -27.10
N PRO A 140 -15.71 5.12 -28.40
CA PRO A 140 -15.33 3.98 -29.22
C PRO A 140 -13.82 3.77 -29.29
N LEU A 141 -13.40 2.52 -29.16
CA LEU A 141 -12.02 2.06 -29.25
C LEU A 141 -11.62 1.89 -30.72
N ASN A 142 -10.38 2.27 -31.01
CA ASN A 142 -9.74 2.02 -32.31
C ASN A 142 -8.49 1.15 -32.16
N SER A 143 -7.97 0.64 -33.28
CA SER A 143 -6.77 -0.20 -33.29
C SER A 143 -5.54 0.51 -32.71
N GLN A 144 -5.45 1.84 -32.85
CA GLN A 144 -4.37 2.63 -32.27
C GLN A 144 -4.41 2.63 -30.73
N PHE A 145 -5.60 2.69 -30.12
CA PHE A 145 -5.77 2.59 -28.68
C PHE A 145 -5.19 1.26 -28.17
N VAL A 146 -5.61 0.14 -28.76
CA VAL A 146 -5.16 -1.21 -28.35
C VAL A 146 -3.64 -1.32 -28.44
N ASN A 147 -3.06 -0.88 -29.56
CA ASN A 147 -1.61 -0.91 -29.77
C ASN A 147 -0.85 -0.03 -28.78
N LYS A 148 -1.30 1.19 -28.52
CA LYS A 148 -0.66 2.10 -27.55
C LYS A 148 -0.78 1.56 -26.13
N MET A 149 -1.97 1.10 -25.75
CA MET A 149 -2.28 0.55 -24.43
C MET A 149 -1.40 -0.67 -24.10
N ALA A 150 -1.16 -1.55 -25.08
CA ALA A 150 -0.36 -2.77 -24.91
C ALA A 150 1.15 -2.50 -24.80
N ASN A 151 1.66 -1.42 -25.42
CA ASN A 151 3.10 -1.17 -25.54
C ASN A 151 3.74 -0.37 -24.39
N GLY A 152 2.94 -0.03 -23.37
CA GLY A 152 3.40 0.71 -22.20
C GLY A 152 3.11 2.21 -22.30
N ILE A 153 2.67 2.80 -21.19
CA ILE A 153 2.24 4.19 -21.11
C ILE A 153 3.03 4.92 -20.01
N PRO A 154 3.53 6.14 -20.26
CA PRO A 154 4.19 6.94 -19.24
C PRO A 154 3.16 7.50 -18.25
N ILE A 155 3.15 6.96 -17.03
CA ILE A 155 2.33 7.42 -15.91
C ILE A 155 3.14 7.38 -14.61
N LEU A 156 2.84 8.26 -13.65
CA LEU A 156 3.47 8.24 -12.32
C LEU A 156 5.02 8.30 -12.37
N GLY A 157 5.59 9.00 -13.36
CA GLY A 157 7.05 9.11 -13.52
C GLY A 157 7.74 7.82 -13.97
N THR A 158 7.00 6.83 -14.46
CA THR A 158 7.54 5.58 -15.01
C THR A 158 6.74 5.17 -16.26
N VAL A 159 7.22 4.16 -17.00
CA VAL A 159 6.49 3.57 -18.12
C VAL A 159 5.93 2.23 -17.66
N THR A 160 4.64 2.01 -17.89
CA THR A 160 4.02 0.72 -17.56
C THR A 160 4.67 -0.43 -18.34
N LYS A 161 4.71 -1.62 -17.74
CA LYS A 161 5.13 -2.82 -18.46
C LYS A 161 4.20 -3.06 -19.64
N LYS A 162 4.72 -3.66 -20.71
CA LYS A 162 3.90 -4.17 -21.80
C LYS A 162 2.90 -5.18 -21.25
N CYS A 163 1.72 -5.22 -21.86
CA CYS A 163 0.60 -6.02 -21.39
C CYS A 163 -0.25 -6.52 -22.55
N ILE A 164 -1.08 -7.52 -22.28
CA ILE A 164 -2.03 -8.04 -23.26
C ILE A 164 -3.28 -7.19 -23.19
N VAL A 165 -3.73 -6.67 -24.34
CA VAL A 165 -4.96 -5.89 -24.49
C VAL A 165 -5.74 -6.48 -25.65
N LYS A 166 -7.03 -6.76 -25.45
CA LYS A 166 -7.93 -7.25 -26.50
C LYS A 166 -9.22 -6.45 -26.49
N GLN A 167 -9.63 -5.95 -27.65
CA GLN A 167 -10.94 -5.31 -27.79
C GLN A 167 -12.05 -6.36 -27.68
N ILE A 168 -13.11 -6.08 -26.91
CA ILE A 168 -14.27 -6.96 -26.71
C ILE A 168 -15.48 -6.41 -27.48
N SER A 169 -15.68 -5.09 -27.44
CA SER A 169 -16.77 -4.38 -28.12
C SER A 169 -16.27 -3.04 -28.66
N SER A 170 -17.16 -2.21 -29.20
CA SER A 170 -16.83 -0.85 -29.61
C SER A 170 -16.32 0.00 -28.44
N ASP A 171 -16.75 -0.23 -27.20
CA ASP A 171 -16.45 0.62 -26.03
C ASP A 171 -15.79 -0.14 -24.87
N SER A 172 -15.44 -1.42 -25.05
CA SER A 172 -14.91 -2.28 -23.99
C SER A 172 -13.72 -3.12 -24.44
N PHE A 173 -12.76 -3.33 -23.53
CA PHE A 173 -11.56 -4.14 -23.75
C PHE A 173 -11.23 -5.00 -22.53
N SER A 174 -10.54 -6.13 -22.75
CA SER A 174 -9.85 -6.87 -21.70
C SER A 174 -8.37 -6.51 -21.64
N MET A 175 -7.81 -6.60 -20.44
CA MET A 175 -6.41 -6.31 -20.18
C MET A 175 -5.84 -7.26 -19.12
N ILE A 176 -4.65 -7.80 -19.37
CA ILE A 176 -3.92 -8.63 -18.41
C ILE A 176 -2.69 -7.88 -17.93
N LEU A 177 -2.62 -7.62 -16.63
CA LEU A 177 -1.50 -6.92 -15.98
C LEU A 177 -0.76 -7.85 -15.02
N THR A 178 0.57 -7.70 -14.98
CA THR A 178 1.47 -8.34 -14.00
C THR A 178 2.01 -7.35 -12.97
N GLN A 179 1.67 -6.07 -13.12
CA GLN A 179 1.99 -5.00 -12.17
C GLN A 179 0.71 -4.32 -11.66
N GLY A 180 0.81 -3.58 -10.56
CA GLY A 180 -0.32 -2.90 -9.92
C GLY A 180 0.03 -1.52 -9.40
N LEU A 181 0.25 -0.56 -10.29
CA LEU A 181 0.45 0.85 -9.92
C LEU A 181 -0.86 1.48 -9.41
N ASN A 182 -0.75 2.59 -8.67
CA ASN A 182 -1.92 3.31 -8.16
C ASN A 182 -2.84 3.76 -9.31
N ARG A 183 -4.08 3.25 -9.32
CA ARG A 183 -5.09 3.56 -10.35
C ARG A 183 -4.58 3.34 -11.78
N GLN A 184 -3.70 2.35 -11.98
CA GLN A 184 -2.94 2.14 -13.22
C GLN A 184 -3.82 2.23 -14.48
N ILE A 185 -4.85 1.39 -14.59
CA ILE A 185 -5.70 1.30 -15.79
C ILE A 185 -6.41 2.62 -16.07
N ARG A 186 -6.91 3.30 -15.02
CA ARG A 186 -7.60 4.59 -15.16
C ARG A 186 -6.66 5.66 -15.71
N ARG A 187 -5.44 5.74 -15.15
CA ARG A 187 -4.40 6.68 -15.63
C ARG A 187 -3.95 6.36 -17.06
N MET A 188 -3.87 5.08 -17.41
CA MET A 188 -3.55 4.63 -18.76
C MET A 188 -4.63 5.07 -19.77
N CYS A 189 -5.91 4.91 -19.43
CA CYS A 189 -7.02 5.41 -20.24
C CYS A 189 -7.01 6.94 -20.34
N GLU A 190 -6.86 7.64 -19.21
CA GLU A 190 -6.80 9.11 -19.15
C GLU A 190 -5.69 9.66 -20.05
N TYR A 191 -4.50 9.04 -20.04
CA TYR A 191 -3.38 9.41 -20.91
C TYR A 191 -3.73 9.30 -22.40
N LEU A 192 -4.55 8.34 -22.79
CA LEU A 192 -5.00 8.16 -24.17
C LEU A 192 -6.25 8.97 -24.52
N GLY A 193 -6.76 9.79 -23.59
CA GLY A 193 -7.94 10.64 -23.79
C GLY A 193 -9.28 9.92 -23.56
N TYR A 194 -9.29 8.83 -22.80
CA TYR A 194 -10.48 8.04 -22.45
C TYR A 194 -10.76 8.10 -20.95
N GLU A 195 -12.03 8.07 -20.59
CA GLU A 195 -12.50 7.93 -19.22
C GLU A 195 -13.04 6.52 -18.97
N VAL A 196 -12.69 5.94 -17.81
CA VAL A 196 -13.15 4.59 -17.44
C VAL A 196 -14.50 4.66 -16.74
N ILE A 197 -15.54 4.15 -17.41
CA ILE A 197 -16.90 4.01 -16.87
C ILE A 197 -16.94 2.84 -15.87
N THR A 198 -16.54 1.65 -16.30
CA THR A 198 -16.52 0.46 -15.42
C THR A 198 -15.15 -0.22 -15.47
N LEU A 199 -14.75 -0.75 -14.33
CA LEU A 199 -13.49 -1.48 -14.18
C LEU A 199 -13.72 -2.69 -13.29
N LYS A 200 -13.73 -3.86 -13.91
CA LYS A 200 -13.99 -5.13 -13.22
C LYS A 200 -12.79 -6.04 -13.35
N ARG A 201 -12.21 -6.45 -12.21
CA ARG A 201 -11.20 -7.51 -12.20
C ARG A 201 -11.88 -8.87 -12.28
N THR A 202 -11.65 -9.62 -13.35
CA THR A 202 -12.33 -10.89 -13.60
C THR A 202 -11.52 -12.11 -13.17
N ARG A 203 -10.18 -11.99 -13.13
CA ARG A 203 -9.29 -13.11 -12.77
C ARG A 203 -8.07 -12.63 -11.99
N ILE A 204 -7.60 -13.46 -11.06
CA ILE A 204 -6.29 -13.35 -10.41
C ILE A 204 -5.65 -14.73 -10.51
N MET A 205 -4.51 -14.82 -11.22
CA MET A 205 -3.85 -16.10 -11.50
C MET A 205 -4.83 -17.12 -12.08
N ASN A 206 -5.08 -18.22 -11.39
CA ASN A 206 -5.95 -19.32 -11.76
C ASN A 206 -7.40 -19.19 -11.25
N VAL A 207 -7.71 -18.16 -10.46
CA VAL A 207 -9.04 -17.97 -9.88
C VAL A 207 -9.79 -16.90 -10.66
N ASP A 208 -11.02 -17.21 -11.09
CA ASP A 208 -11.92 -16.29 -11.79
C ASP A 208 -13.22 -16.03 -11.00
N LEU A 209 -14.11 -15.24 -11.59
CA LEU A 209 -15.42 -14.90 -11.02
C LEU A 209 -16.54 -15.90 -11.35
N LYS A 210 -16.25 -17.03 -12.02
CA LYS A 210 -17.29 -17.97 -12.46
C LYS A 210 -18.04 -18.52 -11.24
N GLY A 211 -19.37 -18.44 -11.29
CA GLY A 211 -20.24 -18.86 -10.19
C GLY A 211 -20.20 -17.95 -8.95
N LEU A 212 -19.54 -16.79 -9.01
CA LEU A 212 -19.45 -15.85 -7.88
C LEU A 212 -20.14 -14.52 -8.19
N ALA A 213 -21.39 -14.39 -7.79
CA ALA A 213 -22.19 -13.18 -7.99
C ALA A 213 -21.61 -11.96 -7.25
N THR A 214 -21.94 -10.75 -7.71
CA THR A 214 -21.49 -9.51 -7.09
C THR A 214 -21.93 -9.43 -5.61
N GLY A 215 -21.01 -9.07 -4.73
CA GLY A 215 -21.24 -9.04 -3.28
C GLY A 215 -21.11 -10.40 -2.58
N GLN A 216 -20.97 -11.50 -3.33
CA GLN A 216 -20.76 -12.83 -2.77
C GLN A 216 -19.27 -13.13 -2.60
N TRP A 217 -19.00 -13.98 -1.61
CA TRP A 217 -17.69 -14.54 -1.36
C TRP A 217 -17.77 -16.06 -1.18
N ARG A 218 -16.66 -16.74 -1.43
CA ARG A 218 -16.48 -18.17 -1.13
C ARG A 218 -15.06 -18.44 -0.66
N HIS A 219 -14.84 -19.59 -0.04
CA HIS A 219 -13.49 -20.07 0.18
C HIS A 219 -12.80 -20.42 -1.15
N LEU A 220 -11.49 -20.20 -1.21
CA LEU A 220 -10.68 -20.78 -2.28
C LEU A 220 -10.64 -22.29 -2.13
N THR A 221 -10.75 -23.01 -3.24
CA THR A 221 -10.71 -24.48 -3.23
C THR A 221 -9.28 -24.96 -2.96
N HIS A 222 -9.16 -26.24 -2.62
CA HIS A 222 -7.85 -26.84 -2.41
C HIS A 222 -6.97 -26.76 -3.67
N ASP A 223 -7.54 -27.04 -4.84
CA ASP A 223 -6.83 -26.98 -6.12
C ASP A 223 -6.42 -25.55 -6.48
N GLU A 224 -7.30 -24.57 -6.23
CA GLU A 224 -6.98 -23.16 -6.42
C GLU A 224 -5.78 -22.76 -5.57
N MET A 225 -5.80 -23.15 -4.30
CA MET A 225 -4.71 -22.88 -3.36
C MET A 225 -3.42 -23.63 -3.70
N ALA A 226 -3.50 -24.87 -4.19
CA ALA A 226 -2.35 -25.66 -4.61
C ALA A 226 -1.61 -24.96 -5.77
N GLN A 227 -2.36 -24.48 -6.77
CA GLN A 227 -1.79 -23.73 -7.90
C GLN A 227 -1.21 -22.38 -7.49
N ILE A 228 -1.88 -21.65 -6.58
CA ILE A 228 -1.35 -20.41 -6.01
C ILE A 228 -0.03 -20.69 -5.30
N ASN A 229 0.00 -21.71 -4.43
CA ASN A 229 1.18 -22.10 -3.65
C ASN A 229 2.34 -22.54 -4.56
N GLY A 230 2.07 -23.31 -5.61
CA GLY A 230 3.05 -23.67 -6.64
C GLY A 230 3.64 -22.43 -7.31
N SER A 231 2.79 -21.47 -7.70
CA SER A 231 3.19 -20.23 -8.36
C SER A 231 4.00 -19.28 -7.47
N VAL A 232 3.86 -19.37 -6.14
CA VAL A 232 4.59 -18.51 -5.19
C VAL A 232 5.76 -19.21 -4.47
N SER A 233 6.03 -20.47 -4.80
CA SER A 233 7.02 -21.31 -4.10
C SER A 233 8.45 -20.76 -4.17
N SER A 234 8.83 -20.17 -5.30
CA SER A 234 10.16 -19.56 -5.53
C SER A 234 10.32 -18.15 -4.96
N SER A 235 9.24 -17.55 -4.45
CA SER A 235 9.27 -16.19 -3.90
C SER A 235 9.77 -16.20 -2.46
N GLY A 236 11.04 -15.83 -2.26
CA GLY A 236 11.62 -15.61 -0.94
C GLY A 236 10.87 -14.54 -0.13
N LYS A 237 10.98 -14.59 1.21
CA LYS A 237 10.22 -13.70 2.11
C LYS A 237 10.62 -12.22 1.99
N THR A 238 11.78 -11.90 1.40
CA THR A 238 12.41 -10.56 1.35
C THR A 238 12.28 -9.90 -0.04
N GLU A 239 12.37 -8.56 -0.07
CA GLU A 239 12.41 -7.75 -1.32
C GLU A 239 13.59 -8.10 -2.23
N GLU A 240 14.69 -8.59 -1.65
CA GLU A 240 15.95 -8.90 -2.36
C GLU A 240 15.81 -10.04 -3.38
N HIS A 241 14.79 -10.90 -3.23
CA HIS A 241 14.47 -11.94 -4.21
C HIS A 241 13.56 -11.45 -5.35
N SER A 242 13.18 -10.16 -5.36
CA SER A 242 12.39 -9.54 -6.43
C SER A 242 13.26 -8.54 -7.20
N VAL A 243 14.00 -9.01 -8.19
CA VAL A 243 14.71 -8.12 -9.12
C VAL A 243 13.69 -7.50 -10.08
N ASP A 244 13.19 -6.30 -9.75
CA ASP A 244 12.49 -5.48 -10.73
C ASP A 244 13.54 -4.72 -11.58
N LYS A 245 13.82 -5.24 -12.78
CA LYS A 245 14.82 -4.68 -13.71
C LYS A 245 14.58 -3.20 -14.06
N ASN A 246 13.40 -2.65 -13.78
CA ASN A 246 13.04 -1.25 -14.05
C ASN A 246 13.10 -0.32 -12.83
N LYS A 247 13.45 -0.80 -11.64
CA LYS A 247 13.62 0.07 -10.47
C LYS A 247 14.98 0.79 -10.60
N ARG A 248 14.99 1.93 -11.31
CA ARG A 248 16.15 2.85 -11.30
C ARG A 248 16.42 3.23 -9.85
N VAL A 249 17.53 2.73 -9.31
CA VAL A 249 18.06 3.15 -8.02
C VAL A 249 18.63 4.55 -8.23
N ASN A 250 17.89 5.58 -7.86
CA ASN A 250 18.48 6.91 -7.65
C ASN A 250 19.31 6.87 -6.35
N ALA A 251 20.47 6.23 -6.41
CA ALA A 251 21.52 6.41 -5.42
C ALA A 251 22.33 7.64 -5.84
N LYS A 252 22.17 8.74 -5.11
CA LYS A 252 23.15 9.83 -5.15
C LYS A 252 24.50 9.25 -4.70
N PRO A 253 25.61 9.42 -5.44
CA PRO A 253 26.90 8.99 -4.96
C PRO A 253 27.32 9.89 -3.79
N SER A 254 27.46 9.29 -2.60
CA SER A 254 28.16 9.88 -1.47
C SER A 254 29.63 10.00 -1.85
N ASN A 255 30.05 11.23 -2.15
CA ASN A 255 31.43 11.53 -2.52
C ASN A 255 32.30 11.51 -1.25
N ASN A 256 32.86 10.36 -0.93
CA ASN A 256 33.87 10.20 0.10
C ASN A 256 35.24 10.37 -0.58
N LYS A 257 35.80 11.58 -0.55
CA LYS A 257 37.22 11.81 -0.88
C LYS A 257 37.97 12.15 0.40
N ASN A 258 38.65 11.14 0.93
CA ASN A 258 39.88 11.33 1.69
C ASN A 258 40.96 11.80 0.70
N SER A 259 41.55 12.97 0.97
CA SER A 259 42.91 13.28 0.55
C SER A 259 43.61 14.02 1.68
N SER A 260 44.60 13.32 2.20
CA SER A 260 45.70 13.70 3.08
C SER A 260 46.20 15.14 3.00
N GLU A 261 46.55 15.63 4.19
CA GLU A 261 47.45 16.73 4.54
C GLU A 261 48.51 17.12 3.48
N SER A 262 48.68 18.44 3.28
CA SER A 262 49.91 19.12 3.72
C SER A 262 49.91 20.64 3.45
N LYS A 263 50.53 21.35 4.41
CA LYS A 263 51.17 22.69 4.37
C LYS A 263 50.34 23.96 4.63
N LYS A 264 50.50 24.42 5.88
CA LYS A 264 50.49 25.81 6.35
C LYS A 264 51.42 26.71 5.50
N HIS A 265 50.98 27.94 5.23
CA HIS A 265 51.83 29.14 5.37
C HIS A 265 50.96 30.39 5.63
N LYS A 266 51.36 31.15 6.66
CA LYS A 266 50.88 32.49 7.02
C LYS A 266 51.84 33.54 6.44
N SER A 267 51.30 34.65 5.91
CA SER A 267 51.77 36.06 6.00
C SER A 267 51.06 36.89 4.89
N SER A 268 50.11 37.77 5.20
CA SER A 268 50.21 39.21 5.53
C SER A 268 50.66 40.15 4.40
N HIS A 269 49.73 40.92 3.80
CA HIS A 269 49.71 42.39 3.83
C HIS A 269 48.47 43.03 3.11
N LYS A 270 47.86 44.01 3.82
CA LYS A 270 47.17 45.30 3.47
C LYS A 270 46.85 45.58 1.98
N SER A 271 45.79 46.28 1.56
CA SER A 271 44.85 47.31 2.08
C SER A 271 43.66 47.38 1.07
N ALA A 272 42.43 47.81 1.35
CA ALA A 272 42.00 49.15 1.75
C ALA A 272 40.50 49.15 2.14
N GLN A 273 40.16 49.97 3.13
CA GLN A 273 38.80 50.28 3.58
C GLN A 273 38.12 51.29 2.65
N LYS A 274 36.82 51.12 2.40
CA LYS A 274 35.88 52.25 2.31
C LYS A 274 34.55 51.87 2.97
N LYS A 275 34.16 52.77 3.89
CA LYS A 275 32.99 52.75 4.78
C LYS A 275 31.72 53.20 4.04
N PHE A 276 30.57 52.67 4.44
CA PHE A 276 29.24 53.31 4.41
C PHE A 276 28.43 52.64 5.53
N VAL A 277 28.41 53.20 6.75
CA VAL A 277 27.51 54.24 7.30
C VAL A 277 26.04 53.83 7.23
N ASP A 278 25.59 53.39 8.40
CA ASP A 278 24.24 53.19 8.89
C ASP A 278 23.52 54.54 9.03
N ASN A 279 22.24 54.63 8.70
CA ASN A 279 21.40 55.72 9.19
C ASN A 279 19.95 55.28 9.37
N SER A 280 19.59 55.07 10.63
CA SER A 280 18.23 55.05 11.16
C SER A 280 17.70 56.48 11.36
N GLN A 281 16.43 56.73 11.02
CA GLN A 281 15.46 57.61 11.73
C GLN A 281 14.17 57.69 10.89
N SER A 282 13.07 57.05 11.31
CA SER A 282 12.05 57.55 12.25
C SER A 282 11.07 58.58 11.66
N LYS A 283 9.78 58.23 11.62
CA LYS A 283 8.64 59.12 11.90
C LYS A 283 7.39 58.32 12.27
N LYS A 284 6.99 58.50 13.54
CA LYS A 284 5.66 58.32 14.17
C LYS A 284 4.57 59.06 13.37
N ALA A 285 3.25 58.88 13.50
CA ALA A 285 2.34 57.97 14.18
C ALA A 285 0.91 58.38 13.71
N SER A 286 -0.07 57.47 13.78
CA SER A 286 -1.39 57.80 14.32
C SER A 286 -2.15 56.53 14.68
N ALA A 287 -2.74 56.53 15.88
CA ALA A 287 -3.47 55.46 16.49
C ALA A 287 -4.96 55.81 16.55
N LYS A 288 -5.85 54.81 16.45
CA LYS A 288 -7.12 54.82 17.19
C LYS A 288 -7.58 53.39 17.54
N LYS A 289 -7.97 53.26 18.81
CA LYS A 289 -8.39 52.10 19.62
C LYS A 289 -9.66 51.40 19.09
N ARG A 290 -9.72 50.05 19.15
CA ARG A 290 -10.49 49.16 20.07
C ARG A 290 -12.03 49.33 20.01
N ILE A 291 -12.82 48.26 19.87
CA ILE A 291 -13.51 47.55 20.98
C ILE A 291 -14.05 46.17 20.54
N LYS A 292 -14.07 45.23 21.50
CA LYS A 292 -14.64 43.87 21.49
C LYS A 292 -16.18 43.87 21.41
N GLY A 293 -16.78 42.80 20.89
CA GLY A 293 -18.20 42.48 21.10
C GLY A 293 -18.54 41.03 20.76
N THR A 294 -18.74 40.22 21.79
CA THR A 294 -19.37 38.89 21.80
C THR A 294 -20.89 39.04 21.91
N LEU A 295 -21.70 38.11 21.36
CA LEU A 295 -23.07 37.65 21.75
C LEU A 295 -23.75 37.02 20.50
N SER A 296 -23.95 35.70 20.41
CA SER A 296 -25.04 34.85 20.96
C SER A 296 -26.30 34.75 20.08
N LEU A 297 -26.61 33.50 19.72
CA LEU A 297 -27.94 32.85 19.57
C LEU A 297 -29.09 33.62 18.91
N ASN A 298 -29.67 33.01 17.86
CA ASN A 298 -31.12 32.85 17.83
C ASN A 298 -31.55 31.56 17.13
N LYS A 299 -32.43 30.83 17.83
CA LYS A 299 -33.30 29.78 17.31
C LYS A 299 -34.33 30.41 16.37
N LYS A 300 -34.55 29.79 15.22
CA LYS A 300 -35.85 29.26 14.77
C LYS A 300 -35.61 28.33 13.59
#